data_AF-A0A1Q8RWV3-F1
#
_entry.id   AF-A0A1Q8RWV3-F1
#
_cell.length_a   1.000
_cell.length_b   1.000
_cell.length_c   1.000
_cell.angle_alpha   90.00
_cell.angle_beta   90.00
_cell.angle_gamma   90.00
#
_symmetry.space_group_name_H-M   'P 1'
#
loop_
_entity.id
_entity.type
_entity.pdbx_description
1 polymer ?
#
loop_
_entity_poly.entity_id
_entity_poly.type
_entity_poly.pdbx_seq_one_letter_code
_entity_poly.pdbx_strand_id
1 'polypeptide(L)'
;MVTNDSGPDFWQVKLPDISSRHPHVLHLILALTALHKSRLCPQQHSECFSQAERHQTVGIRGAIMLLENFRKDDYEIAYVSATLIGLINLAIGPRKGEYIAFSDHDAVNFLGLLRGIQAIQEHGEDAPRRKFAPPIAPGSNWPTLPTLEFQAACHYGEHLERLRHLVEGIHEFELRSSYLAAMDDLEQFFILMDGPNLTRGHGSPQPNVVHHLSTFGWLCRVSDSFLDKLQERESLSLAILACFVVVLKGLEKGWPADGWAEHILSGIWGSLIPEHRAMISWPIYRMKWKPGDESAVSASGGLVATPVSLP
;
A
#
# COMPACT_ATOMS: atom_id res chain seq x y z
N MET A 1 17.81 -19.81 17.47
CA MET A 1 17.68 -20.71 16.31
C MET A 1 16.41 -20.31 15.59
N VAL A 2 16.53 -19.38 14.63
CA VAL A 2 15.42 -18.99 13.76
C VAL A 2 15.50 -19.95 12.59
N THR A 3 14.71 -21.01 12.61
CA THR A 3 14.64 -21.92 11.47
C THR A 3 14.05 -21.16 10.30
N ASN A 4 14.77 -21.27 9.20
CA ASN A 4 14.40 -20.85 7.87
C ASN A 4 13.18 -21.70 7.45
N ASP A 5 12.00 -21.43 8.02
CA ASP A 5 10.74 -22.04 7.57
C ASP A 5 10.49 -21.50 6.17
N SER A 6 10.76 -22.34 5.18
CA SER A 6 10.38 -22.15 3.80
C SER A 6 8.93 -21.66 3.79
N GLY A 7 8.65 -20.52 3.15
CA GLY A 7 7.31 -19.96 3.01
C GLY A 7 6.16 -20.99 2.84
N PRO A 8 6.29 -22.07 2.04
CA PRO A 8 5.25 -23.11 1.95
C PRO A 8 4.93 -23.87 3.26
N ASP A 9 5.91 -24.17 4.10
CA ASP A 9 5.71 -24.96 5.34
C ASP A 9 4.86 -24.18 6.36
N PHE A 10 5.07 -22.85 6.41
CA PHE A 10 4.27 -21.97 7.23
C PHE A 10 2.79 -22.02 6.86
N TRP A 11 2.45 -21.83 5.57
CA TRP A 11 1.06 -21.77 5.11
C TRP A 11 0.36 -23.13 5.11
N GLN A 12 1.07 -24.23 4.82
CA GLN A 12 0.46 -25.56 4.66
C GLN A 12 0.38 -26.36 5.96
N VAL A 13 1.30 -26.13 6.92
CA VAL A 13 1.40 -26.94 8.14
C VAL A 13 1.14 -26.10 9.38
N LYS A 14 1.88 -25.01 9.54
CA LYS A 14 1.87 -24.22 10.78
C LYS A 14 0.59 -23.41 10.94
N LEU A 15 0.14 -22.74 9.88
CA LEU A 15 -1.06 -21.92 9.93
C LEU A 15 -2.34 -22.72 10.24
N PRO A 16 -2.60 -23.89 9.62
CA PRO A 16 -3.70 -24.75 10.02
C PRO A 16 -3.63 -25.19 11.49
N ASP A 17 -2.44 -25.55 11.99
CA ASP A 17 -2.24 -25.92 13.39
C ASP A 17 -2.58 -24.76 14.34
N ILE A 18 -2.10 -23.54 14.05
CA ILE A 18 -2.50 -22.33 14.78
C ILE A 18 -4.01 -22.14 14.74
N SER A 19 -4.65 -22.28 13.57
CA SER A 19 -6.09 -22.08 13.41
C SER A 19 -6.94 -23.06 14.21
N SER A 20 -6.42 -24.27 14.46
CA SER A 20 -7.10 -25.29 15.28
C SER A 20 -7.16 -24.93 16.76
N ARG A 21 -6.15 -24.19 17.26
CA ARG A 21 -6.06 -23.73 18.66
C ARG A 21 -6.66 -22.34 18.86
N HIS A 22 -6.75 -21.55 17.78
CA HIS A 22 -7.22 -20.17 17.79
C HIS A 22 -8.38 -19.99 16.80
N PRO A 23 -9.64 -20.13 17.25
CA PRO A 23 -10.81 -20.07 16.36
C PRO A 23 -10.90 -18.80 15.51
N HIS A 24 -10.44 -17.67 16.03
CA HIS A 24 -10.44 -16.40 15.29
C HIS A 24 -9.52 -16.44 14.06
N VAL A 25 -8.37 -17.12 14.14
CA VAL A 25 -7.47 -17.34 13.01
C VAL A 25 -8.15 -18.19 11.94
N LEU A 26 -8.87 -19.24 12.34
CA LEU A 26 -9.68 -20.04 11.41
C LEU A 26 -10.72 -19.17 10.68
N HIS A 27 -11.43 -18.29 11.39
CA HIS A 27 -12.35 -17.35 10.77
C HIS A 27 -11.64 -16.44 9.76
N LEU A 28 -10.44 -15.92 10.04
CA LEU A 28 -9.68 -15.11 9.09
C LEU A 28 -9.27 -15.93 7.84
N ILE A 29 -8.83 -17.17 8.00
CA ILE A 29 -8.52 -18.06 6.86
C ILE A 29 -9.77 -18.29 6.00
N LEU A 30 -10.92 -18.56 6.63
CA LEU A 30 -12.18 -18.77 5.92
C LEU A 30 -12.65 -17.50 5.19
N ALA A 31 -12.45 -16.32 5.77
CA ALA A 31 -12.75 -15.05 5.11
C ALA A 31 -11.91 -14.88 3.84
N LEU A 32 -10.59 -15.07 3.93
CA LEU A 32 -9.69 -15.00 2.78
C LEU A 32 -10.02 -16.05 1.71
N THR A 33 -10.36 -17.27 2.14
CA THR A 33 -10.77 -18.36 1.25
C THR A 33 -12.07 -18.03 0.52
N ALA A 34 -13.05 -17.45 1.22
CA ALA A 34 -14.31 -17.04 0.64
C ALA A 34 -14.13 -15.91 -0.39
N LEU A 35 -13.24 -14.95 -0.15
CA LEU A 35 -12.85 -13.92 -1.14
C LEU A 35 -12.14 -14.52 -2.35
N HIS A 36 -11.25 -15.48 -2.14
CA HIS A 36 -10.61 -16.16 -3.27
C HIS A 36 -11.64 -16.91 -4.13
N LYS A 37 -12.57 -17.62 -3.47
CA LYS A 37 -13.66 -18.35 -4.14
C LYS A 37 -14.63 -17.42 -4.88
N SER A 38 -14.96 -16.24 -4.32
CA SER A 38 -15.85 -15.28 -4.99
C SER A 38 -15.27 -14.83 -6.33
N ARG A 39 -13.94 -14.67 -6.42
CA ARG A 39 -13.23 -14.32 -7.66
C ARG A 39 -13.20 -15.46 -8.68
N LEU A 40 -12.97 -16.69 -8.23
CA LEU A 40 -12.95 -17.86 -9.11
C LEU A 40 -14.34 -18.25 -9.63
N CYS A 41 -15.40 -17.90 -8.90
CA CYS A 41 -16.76 -18.31 -9.20
C CYS A 41 -17.73 -17.11 -9.21
N PRO A 42 -17.85 -16.37 -10.33
CA PRO A 42 -18.72 -15.20 -10.44
C PRO A 42 -20.18 -15.47 -10.06
N GLN A 43 -20.68 -16.68 -10.34
CA GLN A 43 -22.03 -17.12 -10.00
C GLN A 43 -22.31 -17.15 -8.49
N GLN A 44 -21.28 -17.38 -7.67
CA GLN A 44 -21.37 -17.44 -6.20
C GLN A 44 -20.78 -16.20 -5.54
N HIS A 45 -20.48 -15.15 -6.30
CA HIS A 45 -19.74 -13.99 -5.81
C HIS A 45 -20.41 -13.36 -4.58
N SER A 46 -21.70 -13.01 -4.69
CA SER A 46 -22.44 -12.34 -3.61
C SER A 46 -22.50 -13.16 -2.32
N GLU A 47 -22.73 -14.47 -2.43
CA GLU A 47 -22.79 -15.36 -1.26
C GLU A 47 -21.42 -15.54 -0.63
N CYS A 48 -20.38 -15.81 -1.43
CA CYS A 48 -19.01 -15.96 -0.93
C CYS A 48 -18.47 -14.66 -0.32
N PHE A 49 -18.79 -13.51 -0.90
CA PHE A 49 -18.44 -12.20 -0.35
C PHE A 49 -19.13 -11.95 1.00
N SER A 50 -20.44 -12.24 1.10
CA SER A 50 -21.18 -12.13 2.35
C SER A 50 -20.63 -13.05 3.44
N GLN A 51 -20.20 -14.26 3.07
CA GLN A 51 -19.53 -15.18 4.00
C GLN A 51 -18.17 -14.61 4.45
N ALA A 52 -17.40 -14.03 3.53
CA ALA A 52 -16.13 -13.40 3.86
C ALA A 52 -16.29 -12.30 4.91
N GLU A 53 -17.25 -11.40 4.74
CA GLU A 53 -17.52 -10.31 5.69
C GLU A 53 -17.91 -10.82 7.10
N ARG A 54 -18.76 -11.84 7.16
CA ARG A 54 -19.14 -12.48 8.44
C ARG A 54 -17.92 -13.08 9.13
N HIS A 55 -17.12 -13.84 8.40
CA HIS A 55 -15.92 -14.47 8.95
C HIS A 55 -14.87 -13.43 9.36
N GLN A 56 -14.66 -12.38 8.57
CA GLN A 56 -13.74 -11.29 8.90
C GLN A 56 -14.15 -10.58 10.18
N THR A 57 -15.45 -10.29 10.35
CA THR A 57 -15.98 -9.65 11.57
C THR A 57 -15.66 -10.47 12.83
N VAL A 58 -15.89 -11.79 12.77
CA VAL A 58 -15.57 -12.69 13.90
C VAL A 58 -14.06 -12.77 14.13
N GLY A 59 -13.27 -12.87 13.06
CA GLY A 59 -11.82 -12.92 13.11
C GLY A 59 -11.19 -11.67 13.74
N ILE A 60 -11.60 -10.48 13.32
CA ILE A 60 -11.15 -9.19 13.87
C ILE A 60 -11.52 -9.09 15.35
N ARG A 61 -12.76 -9.43 15.72
CA ARG A 61 -13.18 -9.40 17.13
C ARG A 61 -12.31 -10.30 17.99
N GLY A 62 -11.99 -11.50 17.52
CA GLY A 62 -11.11 -12.40 18.24
C GLY A 62 -9.67 -11.90 18.35
N ALA A 63 -9.14 -11.26 17.31
CA ALA A 63 -7.82 -10.62 17.34
C ALA A 63 -7.77 -9.45 18.35
N ILE A 64 -8.84 -8.65 18.44
CA ILE A 64 -8.95 -7.59 19.46
C ILE A 64 -8.91 -8.19 20.87
N MET A 65 -9.66 -9.27 21.13
CA MET A 65 -9.67 -9.94 22.45
C MET A 65 -8.31 -10.53 22.82
N LEU A 66 -7.54 -11.00 21.84
CA LEU A 66 -6.16 -11.45 22.03
C LEU A 66 -5.25 -10.29 22.47
N LEU A 67 -5.40 -9.13 21.84
CA LEU A 67 -4.61 -7.93 22.17
C LEU A 67 -4.99 -7.32 23.53
N GLU A 68 -6.25 -7.43 23.95
CA GLU A 68 -6.69 -6.97 25.28
C GLU A 68 -6.04 -7.76 26.43
N ASN A 69 -5.70 -9.03 26.20
CA ASN A 69 -5.06 -9.91 27.17
C ASN A 69 -3.66 -10.35 26.70
N PHE A 70 -2.94 -9.47 26.01
CA PHE A 70 -1.72 -9.81 25.30
C PHE A 70 -0.62 -10.31 26.24
N ARG A 71 -0.13 -11.53 25.99
CA ARG A 71 1.06 -12.09 26.64
C ARG A 71 2.21 -12.15 25.65
N LYS A 72 3.44 -12.21 26.17
CA LYS A 72 4.66 -12.32 25.35
C LYS A 72 4.65 -13.53 24.41
N ASP A 73 3.99 -14.61 24.81
CA ASP A 73 3.86 -15.84 24.02
C ASP A 73 2.84 -15.73 22.87
N ASP A 74 1.94 -14.73 22.90
CA ASP A 74 0.86 -14.56 21.92
C ASP A 74 1.28 -13.76 20.68
N TYR A 75 2.52 -13.24 20.68
CA TYR A 75 3.07 -12.41 19.60
C TYR A 75 2.89 -13.04 18.22
N GLU A 76 3.21 -14.34 18.10
CA GLU A 76 3.11 -15.05 16.84
C GLU A 76 1.67 -15.08 16.33
N ILE A 77 0.71 -15.37 17.19
CA ILE A 77 -0.72 -15.45 16.83
C ILE A 77 -1.26 -14.06 16.47
N ALA A 78 -0.83 -13.02 17.20
CA ALA A 78 -1.18 -11.65 16.89
C ALA A 78 -0.65 -11.23 15.52
N TYR A 79 0.62 -11.54 15.22
CA TYR A 79 1.23 -11.26 13.92
C TYR A 79 0.53 -11.98 12.76
N VAL A 80 0.22 -13.28 12.93
CA VAL A 80 -0.55 -14.05 11.94
C VAL A 80 -1.93 -13.46 11.71
N SER A 81 -2.64 -13.13 12.78
CA SER A 81 -3.98 -12.53 12.70
C SER A 81 -3.94 -11.21 11.96
N ALA A 82 -2.98 -10.35 12.30
CA ALA A 82 -2.85 -9.03 11.70
C ALA A 82 -2.46 -9.13 10.21
N THR A 83 -1.56 -10.06 9.85
CA THR A 83 -1.22 -10.39 8.46
C THR A 83 -2.44 -10.83 7.66
N LEU A 84 -3.25 -11.76 8.19
CA LEU A 84 -4.46 -12.22 7.51
C LEU A 84 -5.49 -11.10 7.37
N ILE A 85 -5.69 -10.26 8.39
CA ILE A 85 -6.57 -9.08 8.32
C ILE A 85 -6.10 -8.14 7.20
N GLY A 86 -4.80 -7.87 7.11
CA GLY A 86 -4.21 -7.10 6.02
C GLY A 86 -4.50 -7.70 4.65
N LEU A 87 -4.26 -9.01 4.47
CA LEU A 87 -4.55 -9.73 3.23
C LEU A 87 -6.02 -9.72 2.85
N ILE A 88 -6.93 -9.86 3.82
CA ILE A 88 -8.38 -9.81 3.59
C ILE A 88 -8.80 -8.41 3.14
N ASN A 89 -8.32 -7.36 3.79
CA ASN A 89 -8.62 -5.99 3.38
C ASN A 89 -8.09 -5.66 1.99
N LEU A 90 -6.91 -6.18 1.62
CA LEU A 90 -6.41 -6.08 0.26
C LEU A 90 -7.32 -6.82 -0.72
N ALA A 91 -7.67 -8.08 -0.41
CA ALA A 91 -8.48 -8.96 -1.22
C ALA A 91 -9.93 -8.47 -1.44
N ILE A 92 -10.48 -7.69 -0.50
CA ILE A 92 -11.76 -6.97 -0.68
C ILE A 92 -11.66 -5.97 -1.84
N GLY A 93 -10.46 -5.44 -2.07
CA GLY A 93 -10.15 -4.52 -3.14
C GLY A 93 -10.42 -3.06 -2.77
N PRO A 94 -9.96 -2.15 -3.64
CA PRO A 94 -10.14 -0.73 -3.43
C PRO A 94 -11.61 -0.32 -3.46
N ARG A 95 -12.00 0.54 -2.51
CA ARG A 95 -13.31 1.18 -2.48
C ARG A 95 -13.21 2.60 -3.03
N LYS A 96 -14.26 3.06 -3.70
CA LYS A 96 -14.32 4.44 -4.21
C LYS A 96 -14.13 5.42 -3.04
N GLY A 97 -13.16 6.31 -3.16
CA GLY A 97 -12.82 7.28 -2.12
C GLY A 97 -11.84 6.80 -1.05
N GLU A 98 -11.32 5.57 -1.13
CA GLU A 98 -10.31 5.03 -0.20
C GLU A 98 -9.02 4.65 -0.98
N TYR A 99 -7.93 5.39 -0.78
CA TYR A 99 -6.70 5.27 -1.59
C TYR A 99 -5.49 4.80 -0.77
N ILE A 100 -5.73 3.92 0.22
CA ILE A 100 -4.78 3.39 1.21
C ILE A 100 -4.18 4.42 2.14
N ALA A 101 -3.54 5.48 1.64
CA ALA A 101 -2.82 6.45 2.44
C ALA A 101 -3.65 7.71 2.74
N PHE A 102 -4.64 7.99 1.90
CA PHE A 102 -5.58 9.09 2.01
C PHE A 102 -6.98 8.66 1.53
N SER A 103 -8.00 9.45 1.85
CA SER A 103 -9.40 9.14 1.53
C SER A 103 -10.24 10.40 1.32
N ASP A 104 -11.31 10.29 0.54
CA ASP A 104 -12.33 11.34 0.29
C ASP A 104 -13.20 11.66 1.49
N HIS A 105 -13.21 10.77 2.47
CA HIS A 105 -13.91 10.92 3.74
C HIS A 105 -12.94 10.65 4.89
N ASP A 106 -13.24 11.14 6.09
CA ASP A 106 -12.45 10.90 7.32
C ASP A 106 -12.69 9.46 7.85
N ALA A 107 -12.50 8.48 6.97
CA ALA A 107 -12.76 7.07 7.19
C ALA A 107 -11.53 6.37 7.80
N VAL A 108 -11.78 5.21 8.41
CA VAL A 108 -10.75 4.38 9.03
C VAL A 108 -9.68 4.03 7.99
N ASN A 109 -8.48 4.59 8.21
CA ASN A 109 -7.39 4.49 7.26
C ASN A 109 -6.81 3.06 7.26
N PHE A 110 -6.91 2.34 6.13
CA PHE A 110 -6.31 1.02 5.95
C PHE A 110 -4.80 1.02 6.26
N LEU A 111 -4.11 2.14 6.00
CA LEU A 111 -2.72 2.32 6.40
C LEU A 111 -2.51 2.28 7.92
N GLY A 112 -3.47 2.77 8.72
CA GLY A 112 -3.41 2.68 10.17
C GLY A 112 -3.40 1.23 10.66
N LEU A 113 -4.17 0.36 10.00
CA LEU A 113 -4.13 -1.09 10.25
C LEU A 113 -2.76 -1.66 9.89
N LEU A 114 -2.23 -1.36 8.69
CA LEU A 114 -0.95 -1.86 8.23
C LEU A 114 0.23 -1.41 9.14
N ARG A 115 0.20 -0.16 9.61
CA ARG A 115 1.17 0.35 10.59
C ARG A 115 1.01 -0.30 11.96
N GLY A 116 -0.21 -0.63 12.37
CA GLY A 116 -0.46 -1.45 13.56
C GLY A 116 0.22 -2.83 13.50
N ILE A 117 0.21 -3.48 12.33
CA ILE A 117 0.91 -4.75 12.10
C ILE A 117 2.42 -4.58 12.27
N GLN A 118 2.99 -3.51 11.70
CA GLN A 118 4.43 -3.24 11.82
C GLN A 118 4.85 -2.83 13.23
N ALA A 119 4.02 -2.05 13.94
CA ALA A 119 4.28 -1.71 15.33
C ALA A 119 4.32 -2.96 16.22
N ILE A 120 3.48 -3.96 15.94
CA ILE A 120 3.59 -5.28 16.57
C ILE A 120 4.96 -5.87 16.22
N GLN A 121 5.36 -5.87 14.94
CA GLN A 121 6.64 -6.43 14.49
C GLN A 121 7.89 -5.77 15.10
N GLU A 122 7.86 -4.46 15.29
CA GLU A 122 9.04 -3.66 15.67
C GLU A 122 9.25 -3.61 17.19
N HIS A 123 8.21 -3.76 18.02
CA HIS A 123 8.33 -3.56 19.46
C HIS A 123 7.73 -4.70 20.31
N GLY A 124 8.65 -5.43 20.95
CA GLY A 124 8.50 -5.90 22.32
C GLY A 124 8.75 -4.82 23.38
N GLU A 125 9.04 -3.55 23.05
CA GLU A 125 9.07 -2.42 24.02
C GLU A 125 8.74 -1.08 23.35
N ASP A 126 7.73 -0.37 23.89
CA ASP A 126 7.45 1.08 23.83
C ASP A 126 7.13 1.81 22.51
N ALA A 127 5.88 1.70 22.03
CA ALA A 127 5.32 2.61 21.02
C ALA A 127 4.35 3.63 21.65
N PRO A 128 4.60 4.95 21.56
CA PRO A 128 3.66 5.97 22.04
C PRO A 128 2.47 6.11 21.09
N ARG A 129 1.25 5.89 21.60
CA ARG A 129 0.01 6.23 20.89
C ARG A 129 -0.13 7.75 20.79
N ARG A 130 -0.38 8.28 19.58
CA ARG A 130 -0.83 9.67 19.43
C ARG A 130 -2.08 9.82 18.56
N LYS A 131 -2.78 10.91 18.89
CA LYS A 131 -4.16 11.25 18.57
C LYS A 131 -4.21 12.06 17.27
N PHE A 132 -5.20 11.76 16.44
CA PHE A 132 -5.61 12.57 15.29
C PHE A 132 -6.02 13.98 15.73
N ALA A 133 -5.68 14.99 14.93
CA ALA A 133 -6.18 16.36 15.04
C ALA A 133 -6.79 16.80 13.68
N PRO A 134 -7.95 17.47 13.66
CA PRO A 134 -8.60 17.96 12.44
C PRO A 134 -8.15 19.39 12.05
N PRO A 135 -8.54 19.89 10.84
CA PRO A 135 -7.63 20.64 9.98
C PRO A 135 -8.02 22.10 9.69
N ILE A 136 -7.19 22.73 8.83
CA ILE A 136 -7.41 23.86 7.89
C ILE A 136 -6.57 25.11 8.21
N ALA A 137 -5.71 25.55 7.27
CA ALA A 137 -5.89 26.73 6.40
C ALA A 137 -4.57 27.05 5.61
N PRO A 138 -4.51 28.03 4.68
CA PRO A 138 -4.29 27.79 3.26
C PRO A 138 -2.95 28.33 2.72
N GLY A 139 -2.60 27.89 1.51
CA GLY A 139 -1.67 28.60 0.64
C GLY A 139 -0.20 28.31 0.92
N SER A 140 0.25 27.09 0.60
CA SER A 140 1.67 26.89 0.34
C SER A 140 1.97 27.61 -0.98
N ASN A 141 2.59 28.79 -0.88
CA ASN A 141 3.08 29.55 -2.02
C ASN A 141 4.23 28.77 -2.66
N TRP A 142 3.86 27.81 -3.52
CA TRP A 142 4.79 27.05 -4.32
C TRP A 142 5.50 28.00 -5.31
N PRO A 143 6.82 27.87 -5.53
CA PRO A 143 7.46 28.54 -6.65
C PRO A 143 6.74 28.08 -7.92
N THR A 144 6.20 29.02 -8.70
CA THR A 144 5.54 28.77 -9.98
C THR A 144 6.29 27.65 -10.73
N LEU A 145 5.60 26.59 -11.15
CA LEU A 145 6.18 25.53 -11.98
C LEU A 145 6.32 26.02 -13.45
N PRO A 146 7.36 26.80 -13.81
CA PRO A 146 7.88 26.63 -15.15
C PRO A 146 9.41 26.59 -15.13
N THR A 147 10.02 25.44 -14.80
CA THR A 147 11.39 25.10 -15.30
C THR A 147 11.85 23.65 -15.15
N LEU A 148 11.07 22.74 -14.55
CA LEU A 148 11.40 21.31 -14.61
C LEU A 148 10.57 20.64 -15.71
N GLU A 149 11.21 20.32 -16.84
CA GLU A 149 10.63 19.45 -17.85
C GLU A 149 10.52 18.03 -17.27
N PHE A 150 9.39 17.75 -16.60
CA PHE A 150 9.04 16.39 -16.21
C PHE A 150 8.79 15.57 -17.48
N GLN A 151 9.68 14.63 -17.74
CA GLN A 151 9.63 13.78 -18.92
C GLN A 151 8.94 12.45 -18.58
N ALA A 152 7.96 12.07 -19.39
CA ALA A 152 7.20 10.83 -19.20
C ALA A 152 8.09 9.57 -19.32
N ALA A 153 9.01 9.55 -20.29
CA ALA A 153 9.82 8.38 -20.62
C ALA A 153 11.25 8.41 -20.04
N CYS A 154 11.48 9.10 -18.91
CA CYS A 154 12.81 9.16 -18.29
C CYS A 154 13.11 7.95 -17.37
N HIS A 155 14.37 7.82 -16.97
CA HIS A 155 14.80 6.86 -15.95
C HIS A 155 14.24 7.26 -14.56
N TYR A 156 13.92 6.28 -13.68
CA TYR A 156 13.32 6.55 -12.37
C TYR A 156 14.16 7.55 -11.55
N GLY A 157 15.49 7.43 -11.61
CA GLY A 157 16.38 8.27 -10.82
C GLY A 157 16.41 9.72 -11.32
N GLU A 158 16.24 9.96 -12.63
CA GLU A 158 16.07 11.31 -13.13
C GLU A 158 14.73 11.92 -12.68
N HIS A 159 13.67 11.12 -12.62
CA HIS A 159 12.38 11.60 -12.13
C HIS A 159 12.43 11.94 -10.64
N LEU A 160 13.02 11.07 -9.82
CA LEU A 160 13.22 11.30 -8.40
C LEU A 160 14.09 12.55 -8.15
N GLU A 161 15.16 12.77 -8.92
CA GLU A 161 15.99 13.96 -8.76
C GLU A 161 15.21 15.26 -9.00
N ARG A 162 14.31 15.27 -10.00
CA ARG A 162 13.42 16.41 -10.23
C ARG A 162 12.51 16.67 -9.02
N LEU A 163 11.98 15.63 -8.39
CA LEU A 163 11.20 15.77 -7.16
C LEU A 163 12.07 16.23 -5.98
N ARG A 164 13.35 15.80 -5.89
CA ARG A 164 14.28 16.24 -4.84
C ARG A 164 14.54 17.75 -4.92
N HIS A 165 14.74 18.28 -6.13
CA HIS A 165 14.86 19.73 -6.33
C HIS A 165 13.64 20.52 -5.85
N LEU A 166 12.44 19.95 -5.97
CA LEU A 166 11.24 20.59 -5.43
C LEU A 166 11.21 20.55 -3.89
N VAL A 167 11.69 19.47 -3.28
CA VAL A 167 11.83 19.33 -1.82
C VAL A 167 12.82 20.34 -1.24
N GLU A 168 13.88 20.72 -1.98
CA GLU A 168 14.84 21.75 -1.55
C GLU A 168 14.18 23.11 -1.24
N GLY A 169 13.05 23.41 -1.89
CA GLY A 169 12.26 24.61 -1.66
C GLY A 169 11.51 24.65 -0.31
N ILE A 170 11.36 23.52 0.39
CA ILE A 170 10.66 23.44 1.68
C ILE A 170 11.53 24.06 2.78
N HIS A 171 11.13 25.17 3.40
CA HIS A 171 11.96 25.85 4.41
C HIS A 171 12.11 25.08 5.74
N GLU A 172 11.13 24.25 6.10
CA GLU A 172 11.14 23.48 7.34
C GLU A 172 12.08 22.27 7.24
N PHE A 173 13.14 22.25 8.06
CA PHE A 173 14.19 21.23 7.98
C PHE A 173 13.67 19.82 8.26
N GLU A 174 12.88 19.62 9.31
CA GLU A 174 12.35 18.31 9.68
C GLU A 174 11.41 17.75 8.60
N LEU A 175 10.51 18.59 8.09
CA LEU A 175 9.61 18.20 7.01
C LEU A 175 10.41 17.88 5.74
N ARG A 176 11.37 18.71 5.36
CA ARG A 176 12.27 18.45 4.23
C ARG A 176 13.01 17.10 4.40
N SER A 177 13.55 16.85 5.59
CA SER A 177 14.23 15.60 5.94
C SER A 177 13.31 14.40 5.76
N SER A 178 12.04 14.50 6.20
CA SER A 178 11.06 13.41 6.00
C SER A 178 10.76 13.08 4.55
N TYR A 179 10.67 14.09 3.67
CA TYR A 179 10.47 13.85 2.22
C TYR A 179 11.69 13.16 1.62
N LEU A 180 12.90 13.65 1.93
CA LEU A 180 14.14 13.06 1.42
C LEU A 180 14.29 11.60 1.90
N ALA A 181 14.02 11.31 3.17
CA ALA A 181 14.06 9.96 3.71
C ALA A 181 13.04 9.02 3.04
N ALA A 182 11.82 9.50 2.80
CA ALA A 182 10.79 8.73 2.08
C ALA A 182 11.23 8.41 0.65
N MET A 183 11.87 9.36 -0.04
CA MET A 183 12.41 9.16 -1.38
C MET A 183 13.63 8.22 -1.41
N ASP A 184 14.51 8.30 -0.41
CA ASP A 184 15.67 7.41 -0.28
C ASP A 184 15.25 5.96 -0.03
N ASP A 185 14.25 5.72 0.83
CA ASP A 185 13.67 4.38 1.03
C ASP A 185 12.97 3.88 -0.24
N LEU A 186 12.25 4.77 -0.95
CA LEU A 186 11.58 4.42 -2.20
C LEU A 186 12.58 4.03 -3.30
N GLU A 187 13.70 4.73 -3.39
CA GLU A 187 14.75 4.45 -4.38
C GLU A 187 15.34 3.04 -4.23
N GLN A 188 15.36 2.48 -3.01
CA GLN A 188 15.81 1.09 -2.80
C GLN A 188 14.93 0.07 -3.55
N PHE A 189 13.62 0.31 -3.65
CA PHE A 189 12.73 -0.55 -4.42
C PHE A 189 13.04 -0.50 -5.91
N PHE A 190 13.30 0.69 -6.44
CA PHE A 190 13.65 0.85 -7.86
C PHE A 190 15.02 0.28 -8.20
N ILE A 191 16.01 0.43 -7.31
CA ILE A 191 17.33 -0.20 -7.47
C ILE A 191 17.18 -1.72 -7.58
N LEU A 192 16.30 -2.33 -6.77
CA LEU A 192 16.05 -3.76 -6.86
C LEU A 192 15.30 -4.17 -8.13
N MET A 193 14.30 -3.38 -8.56
CA MET A 193 13.45 -3.71 -9.71
C MET A 193 14.13 -3.46 -11.06
N ASP A 194 14.79 -2.31 -11.21
CA ASP A 194 15.31 -1.79 -12.49
C ASP A 194 16.85 -1.67 -12.50
N GLY A 195 17.53 -1.92 -11.38
CA GLY A 195 18.98 -1.75 -11.23
C GLY A 195 19.41 -0.35 -10.78
N PRO A 196 20.68 -0.16 -10.38
CA PRO A 196 21.15 1.12 -9.85
C PRO A 196 21.20 2.22 -10.93
N ASN A 197 20.86 3.45 -10.54
CA ASN A 197 21.03 4.60 -11.42
C ASN A 197 22.52 4.96 -11.59
N LEU A 198 23.09 4.66 -12.75
CA LEU A 198 24.51 4.87 -13.03
C LEU A 198 24.90 6.35 -13.17
N THR A 199 23.94 7.28 -13.30
CA THR A 199 24.23 8.72 -13.42
C THR A 199 24.47 9.40 -12.07
N ARG A 200 24.09 8.77 -10.95
CA ARG A 200 24.33 9.30 -9.60
C ARG A 200 25.73 8.88 -9.16
N GLY A 201 26.71 9.73 -9.44
CA GLY A 201 28.10 9.53 -9.02
C GLY A 201 28.23 9.58 -7.50
N HIS A 202 28.88 8.55 -6.94
CA HIS A 202 29.29 8.37 -5.54
C HIS A 202 28.19 8.14 -4.49
N GLY A 203 28.26 6.95 -3.88
CA GLY A 203 27.71 6.69 -2.55
C GLY A 203 26.30 6.11 -2.51
N SER A 204 25.88 5.31 -3.50
CA SER A 204 24.68 4.49 -3.31
C SER A 204 24.90 3.62 -2.06
N PRO A 205 24.05 3.73 -1.03
CA PRO A 205 24.07 2.77 0.06
C PRO A 205 23.97 1.37 -0.57
N GLN A 206 24.88 0.47 -0.22
CA GLN A 206 24.71 -0.93 -0.59
C GLN A 206 23.31 -1.37 -0.13
N PRO A 207 22.55 -2.13 -0.94
CA PRO A 207 21.19 -2.51 -0.61
C PRO A 207 21.21 -3.40 0.64
N ASN A 208 21.04 -2.78 1.80
CA ASN A 208 21.07 -3.45 3.09
C ASN A 208 19.64 -3.77 3.54
N VAL A 209 18.80 -4.33 2.65
CA VAL A 209 17.43 -4.69 3.02
C VAL A 209 16.96 -5.93 2.24
N VAL A 210 17.48 -7.11 2.60
CA VAL A 210 17.04 -8.38 2.00
C VAL A 210 15.74 -8.92 2.64
N HIS A 211 15.18 -8.30 3.69
CA HIS A 211 14.13 -9.00 4.47
C HIS A 211 12.73 -8.38 4.64
N HIS A 212 12.41 -7.16 4.19
CA HIS A 212 11.03 -6.64 4.33
C HIS A 212 10.54 -5.75 3.17
N LEU A 213 10.55 -6.29 1.95
CA LEU A 213 9.83 -5.71 0.82
C LEU A 213 8.41 -6.30 0.77
N SER A 214 7.62 -6.02 1.79
CA SER A 214 6.18 -6.22 1.70
C SER A 214 5.59 -5.21 0.71
N THR A 215 4.51 -5.59 0.03
CA THR A 215 3.83 -4.78 -1.00
C THR A 215 3.52 -3.35 -0.54
N PHE A 216 3.30 -3.13 0.77
CA PHE A 216 3.05 -1.83 1.39
C PHE A 216 4.12 -1.40 2.41
N GLY A 217 5.27 -2.07 2.43
CA GLY A 217 6.31 -1.86 3.44
C GLY A 217 6.82 -0.42 3.49
N TRP A 218 6.94 0.23 2.33
CA TRP A 218 7.32 1.64 2.23
C TRP A 218 6.32 2.56 2.96
N LEU A 219 5.02 2.44 2.68
CA LEU A 219 3.98 3.29 3.28
C LEU A 219 3.92 3.19 4.81
N CYS A 220 4.27 2.02 5.34
CA CYS A 220 4.26 1.82 6.77
C CYS A 220 5.52 2.39 7.45
N ARG A 221 6.64 2.52 6.73
CA ARG A 221 7.91 3.07 7.24
C ARG A 221 8.08 4.57 7.09
N VAL A 222 7.38 5.22 6.14
CA VAL A 222 7.49 6.68 5.99
C VAL A 222 7.07 7.38 7.28
N SER A 223 7.77 8.45 7.65
CA SER A 223 7.50 9.21 8.88
C SER A 223 6.07 9.75 8.95
N ASP A 224 5.56 9.96 10.15
CA ASP A 224 4.24 10.59 10.37
C ASP A 224 4.15 11.99 9.75
N SER A 225 5.20 12.82 9.81
CA SER A 225 5.20 14.17 9.21
C SER A 225 4.96 14.16 7.69
N PHE A 226 5.57 13.20 6.99
CA PHE A 226 5.31 12.99 5.56
C PHE A 226 3.89 12.46 5.33
N LEU A 227 3.43 11.52 6.18
CA LEU A 227 2.08 10.97 6.06
C LEU A 227 1.01 12.04 6.27
N ASP A 228 1.21 12.98 7.20
CA ASP A 228 0.29 14.08 7.44
C ASP A 228 0.11 14.92 6.16
N LYS A 229 1.21 15.23 5.45
CA LYS A 229 1.14 15.92 4.15
C LYS A 229 0.46 15.11 3.06
N LEU A 230 0.64 13.79 3.07
CA LEU A 230 -0.05 12.91 2.15
C LEU A 230 -1.57 12.87 2.41
N GLN A 231 -1.98 12.86 3.68
CA GLN A 231 -3.39 12.93 4.09
C GLN A 231 -4.01 14.30 3.80
N GLU A 232 -3.22 15.38 3.92
CA GLU A 232 -3.58 16.73 3.47
C GLU A 232 -3.65 16.87 1.94
N ARG A 233 -3.28 15.83 1.18
CA ARG A 233 -3.25 15.81 -0.30
C ARG A 233 -2.31 16.85 -0.89
N GLU A 234 -1.21 17.12 -0.18
CA GLU A 234 -0.17 18.01 -0.68
C GLU A 234 0.45 17.42 -1.96
N SER A 235 0.61 18.25 -2.99
CA SER A 235 0.88 17.76 -4.34
C SER A 235 2.22 17.05 -4.51
N LEU A 236 3.27 17.47 -3.80
CA LEU A 236 4.57 16.82 -3.85
C LEU A 236 4.54 15.45 -3.15
N SER A 237 3.88 15.35 -2.00
CA SER A 237 3.69 14.07 -1.29
C SER A 237 2.91 13.07 -2.15
N LEU A 238 1.85 13.53 -2.84
CA LEU A 238 1.08 12.73 -3.79
C LEU A 238 1.92 12.30 -5.01
N ALA A 239 2.83 13.15 -5.49
CA ALA A 239 3.75 12.79 -6.58
C ALA A 239 4.75 11.69 -6.15
N ILE A 240 5.25 11.75 -4.93
CA ILE A 240 6.11 10.70 -4.35
C ILE A 240 5.30 9.41 -4.15
N LEU A 241 4.05 9.50 -3.67
CA LEU A 241 3.14 8.34 -3.60
C LEU A 241 2.91 7.73 -4.99
N ALA A 242 2.74 8.54 -6.04
CA ALA A 242 2.58 8.03 -7.41
C ALA A 242 3.82 7.24 -7.87
N CYS A 243 5.02 7.63 -7.45
CA CYS A 243 6.23 6.83 -7.70
C CYS A 243 6.13 5.47 -6.97
N PHE A 244 5.69 5.46 -5.71
CA PHE A 244 5.43 4.20 -5.00
C PHE A 244 4.36 3.34 -5.68
N VAL A 245 3.35 3.91 -6.33
CA VAL A 245 2.37 3.14 -7.10
C VAL A 245 3.02 2.33 -8.24
N VAL A 246 4.08 2.83 -8.86
CA VAL A 246 4.85 2.08 -9.87
C VAL A 246 5.51 0.85 -9.24
N VAL A 247 6.07 1.01 -8.03
CA VAL A 247 6.65 -0.10 -7.24
C VAL A 247 5.56 -1.10 -6.88
N LEU A 248 4.43 -0.62 -6.34
CA LEU A 248 3.28 -1.42 -5.97
C LEU A 248 2.86 -2.31 -7.15
N LYS A 249 2.75 -1.75 -8.36
CA LYS A 249 2.40 -2.52 -9.56
C LYS A 249 3.41 -3.62 -9.90
N GLY A 250 4.71 -3.37 -9.71
CA GLY A 250 5.75 -4.39 -9.89
C GLY A 250 5.73 -5.48 -8.80
N LEU A 251 5.24 -5.14 -7.61
CA LEU A 251 5.12 -6.04 -6.46
C LEU A 251 3.77 -6.75 -6.36
N GLU A 252 2.77 -6.39 -7.17
CA GLU A 252 1.48 -7.10 -7.36
C GLU A 252 1.71 -8.49 -8.00
N LYS A 253 2.38 -9.39 -7.29
CA LYS A 253 2.60 -10.80 -7.71
C LYS A 253 1.52 -11.75 -7.17
N GLY A 254 0.41 -11.22 -6.67
CA GLY A 254 -0.67 -12.01 -6.08
C GLY A 254 -2.01 -11.30 -6.10
N TRP A 255 -3.07 -12.10 -6.29
CA TRP A 255 -4.43 -11.64 -6.50
C TRP A 255 -4.99 -10.64 -5.46
N PRO A 256 -4.60 -10.66 -4.15
CA PRO A 256 -5.16 -9.72 -3.18
C PRO A 256 -4.81 -8.26 -3.48
N ALA A 257 -3.68 -7.99 -4.13
CA ALA A 257 -3.25 -6.63 -4.42
C ALA A 257 -3.74 -6.12 -5.79
N ASP A 258 -4.42 -6.94 -6.59
CA ASP A 258 -4.85 -6.57 -7.94
C ASP A 258 -5.75 -5.32 -7.95
N GLY A 259 -5.39 -4.34 -8.79
CA GLY A 259 -6.19 -3.14 -9.04
C GLY A 259 -5.96 -2.01 -8.03
N TRP A 260 -5.16 -2.23 -6.99
CA TRP A 260 -4.80 -1.17 -6.05
C TRP A 260 -3.94 -0.10 -6.69
N ALA A 261 -2.95 -0.47 -7.50
CA ALA A 261 -2.09 0.51 -8.16
C ALA A 261 -2.87 1.49 -9.04
N GLU A 262 -3.75 0.99 -9.92
CA GLU A 262 -4.58 1.84 -10.79
C GLU A 262 -5.55 2.71 -9.99
N HIS A 263 -6.15 2.17 -8.93
CA HIS A 263 -7.09 2.91 -8.09
C HIS A 263 -6.42 4.06 -7.34
N ILE A 264 -5.27 3.81 -6.72
CA ILE A 264 -4.51 4.84 -6.00
C ILE A 264 -4.05 5.92 -6.99
N LEU A 265 -3.58 5.53 -8.18
CA LEU A 265 -3.18 6.51 -9.21
C LEU A 265 -4.35 7.38 -9.67
N SER A 266 -5.55 6.81 -9.80
CA SER A 266 -6.76 7.59 -10.11
C SER A 266 -7.09 8.61 -9.02
N GLY A 267 -7.03 8.19 -7.74
CA GLY A 267 -7.23 9.08 -6.60
C GLY A 267 -6.22 10.23 -6.53
N ILE A 268 -4.95 9.94 -6.83
CA ILE A 268 -3.89 10.94 -6.92
C ILE A 268 -4.19 11.92 -8.05
N TRP A 269 -4.52 11.43 -9.25
CA TRP A 269 -4.86 12.28 -10.39
C TRP A 269 -6.06 13.19 -10.12
N GLY A 270 -7.09 12.67 -9.44
CA GLY A 270 -8.27 13.43 -9.03
C GLY A 270 -7.99 14.49 -7.96
N SER A 271 -7.00 14.24 -7.10
CA SER A 271 -6.63 15.15 -5.99
C SER A 271 -5.62 16.22 -6.41
N LEU A 272 -4.84 16.00 -7.47
CA LEU A 272 -3.88 16.96 -8.00
C LEU A 272 -4.55 18.05 -8.84
N ILE A 273 -4.18 19.31 -8.56
CA ILE A 273 -4.52 20.45 -9.43
C ILE A 273 -3.86 20.29 -10.81
N PRO A 274 -4.48 20.78 -11.90
CA PRO A 274 -3.98 20.57 -13.26
C PRO A 274 -2.51 20.95 -13.49
N GLU A 275 -2.04 22.02 -12.84
CA GLU A 275 -0.68 22.55 -12.94
C GLU A 275 0.36 21.57 -12.37
N HIS A 276 -0.05 20.76 -11.38
CA HIS A 276 0.81 19.85 -10.63
C HIS A 276 0.85 18.45 -11.24
N ARG A 277 -0.03 18.14 -12.20
CA ARG A 277 -0.11 16.81 -12.85
C ARG A 277 1.13 16.43 -13.64
N ALA A 278 1.94 17.41 -14.06
CA ALA A 278 3.22 17.15 -14.71
C ALA A 278 4.17 16.33 -13.82
N MET A 279 4.08 16.48 -12.49
CA MET A 279 4.90 15.74 -11.52
C MET A 279 4.65 14.23 -11.54
N ILE A 280 3.51 13.77 -12.07
CA ILE A 280 3.17 12.34 -12.15
C ILE A 280 3.19 11.80 -13.59
N SER A 281 3.81 12.52 -14.52
CA SER A 281 3.92 12.09 -15.92
C SER A 281 4.69 10.78 -16.09
N TRP A 282 5.78 10.60 -15.34
CA TRP A 282 6.58 9.37 -15.34
C TRP A 282 5.83 8.17 -14.75
N PRO A 283 5.20 8.27 -13.55
CA PRO A 283 4.35 7.19 -13.03
C PRO A 283 3.26 6.75 -14.01
N ILE A 284 2.54 7.70 -14.61
CA ILE A 284 1.49 7.42 -15.59
C ILE A 284 2.04 6.64 -16.79
N TYR A 285 3.19 7.08 -17.32
CA TYR A 285 3.84 6.44 -18.44
C TYR A 285 4.31 5.01 -18.12
N ARG A 286 4.96 4.81 -16.96
CA ARG A 286 5.43 3.48 -16.51
C ARG A 286 4.27 2.51 -16.29
N MET A 287 3.18 3.01 -15.72
CA MET A 287 1.94 2.25 -15.49
C MET A 287 1.16 2.00 -16.78
N LYS A 288 1.47 2.70 -17.88
CA LYS A 288 0.65 2.76 -19.11
C LYS A 288 -0.80 3.12 -18.82
N TRP A 289 -1.03 3.88 -17.75
CA TRP A 289 -2.35 4.24 -17.25
C TRP A 289 -2.92 5.43 -18.04
N LYS A 290 -4.24 5.49 -18.19
CA LYS A 290 -4.93 6.61 -18.86
C LYS A 290 -5.97 7.24 -17.92
N PRO A 291 -6.02 8.58 -17.84
CA PRO A 291 -7.08 9.27 -17.13
C PRO A 291 -8.46 8.91 -17.72
N GLY A 292 -9.36 8.36 -16.90
CA GLY A 292 -10.72 8.00 -17.31
C GLY A 292 -11.02 6.50 -17.46
N ASP A 293 -10.05 5.62 -17.22
CA ASP A 293 -10.24 4.15 -17.26
C ASP A 293 -11.08 3.57 -16.09
N GLU A 294 -11.67 4.41 -15.23
CA GLU A 294 -12.51 3.99 -14.08
C GLU A 294 -13.73 3.14 -14.50
N SER A 295 -14.13 3.21 -15.77
CA SER A 295 -15.22 2.40 -16.33
C SER A 295 -14.86 0.91 -16.46
N ALA A 296 -13.57 0.56 -16.51
CA ALA A 296 -13.11 -0.79 -16.77
C ALA A 296 -12.83 -1.60 -15.51
N VAL A 297 -12.44 -0.98 -14.39
CA VAL A 297 -12.09 -1.71 -13.15
C VAL A 297 -13.34 -2.23 -12.44
N SER A 298 -14.49 -1.56 -12.60
CA SER A 298 -15.81 -2.12 -12.23
C SER A 298 -16.28 -3.23 -13.19
N ALA A 299 -15.67 -3.34 -14.38
CA ALA A 299 -16.05 -4.27 -15.45
C ALA A 299 -15.06 -5.43 -15.64
N SER A 300 -13.92 -5.47 -14.93
CA SER A 300 -13.06 -6.67 -14.88
C SER A 300 -13.72 -7.84 -14.11
N GLY A 301 -14.89 -7.61 -13.49
CA GLY A 301 -15.84 -8.63 -13.06
C GLY A 301 -16.91 -9.00 -14.10
N GLY A 302 -16.81 -8.50 -15.34
CA GLY A 302 -17.83 -8.59 -16.38
C GLY A 302 -17.28 -8.89 -17.78
N LEU A 303 -17.08 -10.18 -18.06
CA LEU A 303 -17.30 -10.86 -19.35
C LEU A 303 -16.62 -10.32 -20.63
N VAL A 304 -15.84 -11.20 -21.26
CA VAL A 304 -15.97 -11.46 -22.72
C VAL A 304 -16.43 -12.90 -22.88
N ALA A 305 -17.73 -13.10 -23.06
CA ALA A 305 -18.28 -14.36 -23.56
C ALA A 305 -18.09 -14.39 -25.08
N THR A 306 -17.29 -15.33 -25.57
CA THR A 306 -17.28 -15.69 -26.98
C THR A 306 -18.50 -16.56 -27.28
N PRO A 307 -19.28 -16.26 -28.32
CA PRO A 307 -20.41 -17.11 -28.71
C PRO A 307 -19.87 -18.40 -29.34
N VAL A 308 -20.19 -19.54 -28.72
CA VAL A 308 -19.97 -20.86 -29.31
C VAL A 308 -21.09 -21.11 -30.32
N SER A 309 -20.75 -21.08 -31.61
CA SER A 309 -21.58 -21.63 -32.67
C SER A 309 -21.55 -23.16 -32.57
N LEU A 310 -22.71 -23.78 -32.38
CA LEU A 310 -22.89 -25.23 -32.51
C LEU A 310 -23.28 -25.59 -33.95
N PRO A 311 -22.71 -26.65 -34.56
CA PRO A 311 -23.30 -27.31 -35.71
C PRO A 311 -24.49 -28.20 -35.32
#